data_AF-A0A8J6XN81-F1
#
_entry.id   AF-A0A8J6XN81-F1
#
_cell.length_a   1.000
_cell.length_b   1.000
_cell.length_c   1.000
_cell.angle_alpha   90.00
_cell.angle_beta   90.00
_cell.angle_gamma   90.00
#
_symmetry.space_group_name_H-M   'P 1'
#
loop_
_entity.id
_entity.type
_entity.pdbx_description
1 polymer ?
#
loop_
_entity_poly.entity_id
_entity_poly.type
_entity_poly.pdbx_seq_one_letter_code
_entity_poly.pdbx_strand_id
1 'polypeptide(L)'
;MTTSALKDSKQQLMQAFQQILIDKKKLESKIATKQEEAEKAKSQQILETASTYTVDSILKGVADLQLEFGGIVNSLSEKLAQENSKLDELNRAIEIEQQNLQELQKIRIVADTLDIVTQEHQEKLKTLEQDTASKRETLEKEIALKRKDWQQEQLEYETAVKLYDEELAKKRQREEEEYQYKLENSRKINTNTYDSKKRTLERELQESTQTKEKTWVEREKIITQQQPLLQEYQKKVLGFTNEIEEAIKKAREEAIKETSQKAKIEADLAEKDWESMKQSYEIKIQSLEENIKKQLEQIEGISTQLQTALKQAQDLALRAFNGSPK
;
A
#
# COMPACT_ATOMS: atom_id res chain seq x y z
N MET A 1 99.97 131.63 71.08
CA MET A 1 100.78 132.59 70.31
C MET A 1 99.91 133.78 69.93
N THR A 2 100.22 134.97 70.48
CA THR A 2 100.18 136.32 69.84
C THR A 2 98.86 136.80 69.18
N THR A 3 98.08 137.69 69.83
CA THR A 3 98.05 139.20 69.73
C THR A 3 97.38 139.73 68.43
N SER A 4 96.44 140.69 68.38
CA SER A 4 96.49 142.09 68.86
C SER A 4 95.22 142.90 68.49
N ALA A 5 94.95 143.97 69.27
CA ALA A 5 94.28 145.26 68.94
C ALA A 5 92.76 145.27 68.62
N LEU A 6 91.84 145.94 69.34
CA LEU A 6 91.80 147.24 70.04
C LEU A 6 92.15 148.47 69.15
N LYS A 7 91.18 148.92 68.35
CA LYS A 7 90.85 150.34 68.03
C LYS A 7 89.56 150.39 67.19
N ASP A 8 88.75 151.43 67.38
CA ASP A 8 87.45 151.75 66.73
C ASP A 8 86.14 151.42 67.48
N SER A 9 86.25 151.14 68.79
CA SER A 9 85.15 151.02 69.76
C SER A 9 84.56 152.37 70.26
N LYS A 10 84.56 153.45 69.47
CA LYS A 10 83.95 154.73 69.92
C LYS A 10 83.14 155.46 68.86
N GLN A 11 83.50 155.37 67.58
CA GLN A 11 82.74 156.01 66.50
C GLN A 11 81.47 155.26 66.13
N GLN A 12 81.52 153.91 66.09
CA GLN A 12 80.31 153.11 65.87
C GLN A 12 79.33 153.19 67.05
N LEU A 13 79.85 153.33 68.27
CA LEU A 13 79.04 153.52 69.48
C LEU A 13 78.37 154.90 69.51
N MET A 14 79.03 155.94 68.97
CA MET A 14 78.46 157.27 68.82
C MET A 14 77.44 157.35 67.67
N GLN A 15 77.67 156.64 66.56
CA GLN A 15 76.70 156.50 65.46
C GLN A 15 75.46 155.73 65.91
N ALA A 16 75.63 154.65 66.66
CA ALA A 16 74.52 153.92 67.28
C ALA A 16 73.75 154.82 68.26
N PHE A 17 74.45 155.64 69.06
CA PHE A 17 73.80 156.58 69.98
C PHE A 17 73.04 157.71 69.28
N GLN A 18 73.55 158.22 68.15
CA GLN A 18 72.85 159.20 67.32
C GLN A 18 71.66 158.60 66.56
N GLN A 19 71.76 157.36 66.08
CA GLN A 19 70.61 156.64 65.51
C GLN A 19 69.50 156.44 66.56
N ILE A 20 69.87 156.08 67.80
CA ILE A 20 68.90 155.92 68.90
C ILE A 20 68.20 157.25 69.24
N LEU A 21 68.90 158.39 69.19
CA LEU A 21 68.28 159.71 69.39
C LEU A 21 67.36 160.13 68.23
N ILE A 22 67.67 159.75 67.00
CA ILE A 22 66.80 159.97 65.82
C ILE A 22 65.55 159.10 65.91
N ASP A 23 65.69 157.84 66.34
CA ASP A 23 64.57 156.92 66.52
C ASP A 23 63.65 157.34 67.67
N LYS A 24 64.21 157.87 68.77
CA LYS A 24 63.42 158.44 69.87
C LYS A 24 62.65 159.72 69.47
N LYS A 25 63.23 160.58 68.63
CA LYS A 25 62.54 161.81 68.15
C LYS A 25 61.44 161.55 67.10
N LYS A 26 61.46 160.39 66.43
CA LYS A 26 60.39 159.98 65.50
C LYS A 26 59.15 159.38 66.20
N LEU A 27 59.27 158.98 67.47
CA LEU A 27 58.18 158.37 68.24
C LEU A 27 57.28 159.37 69.01
N GLU A 28 57.59 160.67 69.01
CA GLU A 28 56.91 161.66 69.86
C GLU A 28 55.87 162.57 69.17
N SER A 29 55.53 162.37 67.89
CA SER A 29 54.46 163.21 67.29
C SER A 29 53.70 162.54 66.14
N LYS A 30 52.68 161.75 66.50
CA LYS A 30 51.33 161.59 65.87
C LYS A 30 50.77 160.23 66.30
N ILE A 31 50.07 160.17 67.42
CA ILE A 31 48.59 160.22 67.51
C ILE A 31 47.92 159.03 66.81
N ALA A 32 47.51 158.11 67.70
CA ALA A 32 46.26 157.36 67.72
C ALA A 32 45.89 156.47 66.53
N THR A 33 46.16 155.17 66.69
CA THR A 33 45.23 154.11 66.31
C THR A 33 45.23 153.06 67.42
N LYS A 34 44.04 152.51 67.73
CA LYS A 34 43.74 151.43 68.71
C LYS A 34 44.56 150.13 68.54
N GLN A 35 45.58 150.13 67.70
CA GLN A 35 46.46 149.00 67.39
C GLN A 35 47.73 148.96 68.25
N GLU A 36 48.28 150.09 68.74
CA GLU A 36 49.52 150.05 69.52
C GLU A 36 49.34 149.68 71.00
N GLU A 37 48.20 150.00 71.63
CA GLU A 37 47.88 149.47 72.98
C GLU A 37 47.53 147.97 72.92
N ALA A 38 46.94 147.50 71.81
CA ALA A 38 46.72 146.09 71.55
C ALA A 38 48.03 145.36 71.20
N GLU A 39 49.00 146.01 70.54
CA GLU A 39 50.31 145.45 70.29
C GLU A 39 51.22 145.44 71.52
N LYS A 40 51.12 146.41 72.45
CA LYS A 40 51.79 146.33 73.76
C LYS A 40 51.18 145.27 74.67
N ALA A 41 49.85 145.14 74.70
CA ALA A 41 49.19 144.06 75.41
C ALA A 41 49.53 142.69 74.79
N LYS A 42 49.55 142.56 73.45
CA LYS A 42 50.00 141.34 72.76
C LYS A 42 51.48 141.08 72.94
N SER A 43 52.36 142.08 72.95
CA SER A 43 53.80 141.86 73.14
C SER A 43 54.17 141.57 74.59
N GLN A 44 53.43 142.07 75.59
CA GLN A 44 53.53 141.58 76.97
C GLN A 44 52.96 140.16 77.13
N GLN A 45 51.82 139.83 76.51
CA GLN A 45 51.31 138.45 76.48
C GLN A 45 52.27 137.49 75.74
N ILE A 46 52.94 137.93 74.68
CA ILE A 46 53.94 137.14 73.96
C ILE A 46 55.21 136.96 74.80
N LEU A 47 55.61 137.95 75.61
CA LEU A 47 56.76 137.82 76.54
C LEU A 47 56.43 136.94 77.77
N GLU A 48 55.21 136.96 78.28
CA GLU A 48 54.76 136.02 79.34
C GLU A 48 54.56 134.59 78.81
N THR A 49 54.05 134.41 77.59
CA THR A 49 53.97 133.08 76.95
C THR A 49 55.35 132.60 76.48
N ALA A 50 56.27 133.49 76.09
CA ALA A 50 57.64 133.12 75.72
C ALA A 50 58.53 132.73 76.90
N SER A 51 58.27 133.25 78.10
CA SER A 51 59.01 132.89 79.32
C SER A 51 58.50 131.59 79.99
N THR A 52 57.34 131.07 79.55
CA THR A 52 56.83 129.73 79.93
C THR A 52 57.27 128.63 78.95
N TYR A 53 57.79 129.00 77.77
CA TYR A 53 58.49 128.08 76.87
C TYR A 53 59.93 127.85 77.34
N THR A 54 60.08 126.95 78.32
CA THR A 54 61.37 126.35 78.69
C THR A 54 61.70 125.23 77.72
N VAL A 55 62.99 124.94 77.50
CA VAL A 55 63.44 123.82 76.65
C VAL A 55 62.75 122.51 77.04
N ASP A 56 62.46 122.33 78.33
CA ASP A 56 61.70 121.21 78.88
C ASP A 56 60.21 121.19 78.47
N SER A 57 59.52 122.34 78.37
CA SER A 57 58.09 122.35 77.97
C SER A 57 57.89 122.13 76.47
N ILE A 58 58.86 122.56 75.65
CA ILE A 58 58.88 122.23 74.21
C ILE A 58 59.25 120.75 74.02
N LEU A 59 60.23 120.22 74.76
CA LEU A 59 60.55 118.78 74.73
C LEU A 59 59.39 117.91 75.22
N LYS A 60 58.65 118.34 76.25
CA LYS A 60 57.43 117.67 76.71
C LYS A 60 56.32 117.76 75.69
N GLY A 61 56.12 118.93 75.08
CA GLY A 61 55.14 119.10 73.99
C GLY A 61 55.47 118.24 72.77
N VAL A 62 56.74 118.15 72.37
CA VAL A 62 57.20 117.26 71.28
C VAL A 62 57.07 115.78 71.67
N ALA A 63 57.36 115.42 72.91
CA ALA A 63 57.18 114.06 73.41
C ALA A 63 55.70 113.66 73.52
N ASP A 64 54.82 114.56 73.96
CA ASP A 64 53.37 114.37 73.99
C ASP A 64 52.80 114.28 72.57
N LEU A 65 53.28 115.11 71.63
CA LEU A 65 52.91 114.98 70.21
C LEU A 65 53.40 113.67 69.60
N GLN A 66 54.57 113.18 69.99
CA GLN A 66 55.10 111.90 69.54
C GLN A 66 54.32 110.72 70.13
N LEU A 67 53.82 110.84 71.37
CA LEU A 67 52.91 109.89 72.02
C LEU A 67 51.51 109.90 71.39
N GLU A 68 50.93 111.07 71.15
CA GLU A 68 49.64 111.23 70.48
C GLU A 68 49.72 110.75 69.02
N PHE A 69 50.80 111.06 68.30
CA PHE A 69 51.01 110.57 66.95
C PHE A 69 51.21 109.04 66.95
N GLY A 70 51.95 108.49 67.92
CA GLY A 70 52.05 107.05 68.12
C GLY A 70 50.70 106.39 68.43
N GLY A 71 49.85 107.04 69.24
CA GLY A 71 48.49 106.58 69.57
C GLY A 71 47.53 106.66 68.39
N ILE A 72 47.57 107.73 67.59
CA ILE A 72 46.76 107.88 66.38
C ILE A 72 47.22 106.87 65.32
N VAL A 73 48.53 106.69 65.13
CA VAL A 73 49.09 105.68 64.20
C VAL A 73 48.70 104.27 64.64
N ASN A 74 48.78 103.95 65.94
CA ASN A 74 48.33 102.65 66.45
C ASN A 74 46.82 102.45 66.28
N SER A 75 45.99 103.44 66.59
CA SER A 75 44.53 103.35 66.41
C SER A 75 44.12 103.28 64.94
N LEU A 76 44.85 103.96 64.05
CA LEU A 76 44.66 103.87 62.61
C LEU A 76 45.11 102.48 62.10
N SER A 77 46.22 101.95 62.61
CA SER A 77 46.68 100.60 62.31
C SER A 77 45.71 99.54 62.81
N GLU A 78 45.10 99.73 63.98
CA GLU A 78 44.11 98.82 64.55
C GLU A 78 42.80 98.86 63.76
N LYS A 79 42.33 100.06 63.38
CA LYS A 79 41.18 100.21 62.47
C LYS A 79 41.47 99.63 61.08
N LEU A 80 42.66 99.86 60.53
CA LEU A 80 43.07 99.29 59.24
C LEU A 80 43.16 97.76 59.32
N ALA A 81 43.67 97.21 60.42
CA ALA A 81 43.71 95.77 60.65
C ALA A 81 42.30 95.17 60.81
N GLN A 82 41.39 95.87 61.50
CA GLN A 82 39.99 95.48 61.60
C GLN A 82 39.28 95.53 60.25
N GLU A 83 39.46 96.60 59.47
CA GLU A 83 38.88 96.70 58.12
C GLU A 83 39.51 95.68 57.16
N ASN A 84 40.80 95.37 57.30
CA ASN A 84 41.44 94.32 56.52
C ASN A 84 40.93 92.93 56.92
N SER A 85 40.68 92.67 58.20
CA SER A 85 40.04 91.45 58.69
C SER A 85 38.61 91.31 58.15
N LYS A 86 37.82 92.39 58.15
CA LYS A 86 36.47 92.40 57.54
C LYS A 86 36.54 92.14 56.04
N LEU A 87 37.53 92.70 55.35
CA LEU A 87 37.74 92.48 53.92
C LEU A 87 38.14 91.03 53.63
N ASP A 88 39.00 90.42 54.46
CA ASP A 88 39.34 88.99 54.36
C ASP A 88 38.13 88.08 54.64
N GLU A 89 37.33 88.39 55.67
CA GLU A 89 36.08 87.67 55.96
C GLU A 89 35.09 87.78 54.80
N LEU A 90 34.94 88.97 54.21
CA LEU A 90 34.04 89.22 53.09
C LEU A 90 34.53 88.52 51.82
N ASN A 91 35.83 88.53 51.54
CA ASN A 91 36.41 87.78 50.43
C ASN A 91 36.19 86.27 50.61
N ARG A 92 36.36 85.76 51.83
CA ARG A 92 36.12 84.34 52.14
C ARG A 92 34.65 83.97 52.04
N ALA A 93 33.74 84.86 52.47
CA ALA A 93 32.31 84.68 52.28
C ALA A 93 31.92 84.67 50.80
N ILE A 94 32.51 85.55 49.98
CA ILE A 94 32.33 85.55 48.52
C ILE A 94 32.82 84.24 47.91
N GLU A 95 33.98 83.72 48.33
CA GLU A 95 34.51 82.44 47.83
C GLU A 95 33.58 81.27 48.19
N ILE A 96 33.07 81.23 49.42
CA ILE A 96 32.09 80.22 49.86
C ILE A 96 30.79 80.35 49.06
N GLU A 97 30.24 81.55 48.88
CA GLU A 97 29.03 81.75 48.08
C GLU A 97 29.25 81.41 46.60
N GLN A 98 30.44 81.66 46.04
CA GLN A 98 30.79 81.22 44.69
C GLN A 98 30.83 79.68 44.59
N GLN A 99 31.38 78.99 45.59
CA GLN A 99 31.37 77.52 45.65
C GLN A 99 29.93 77.00 45.78
N ASN A 100 29.12 77.56 46.68
CA ASN A 100 27.70 77.22 46.84
C ASN A 100 26.92 77.44 45.55
N LEU A 101 27.16 78.53 44.82
CA LEU A 101 26.52 78.80 43.54
C LEU A 101 26.91 77.78 42.48
N GLN A 102 28.18 77.36 42.44
CA GLN A 102 28.63 76.28 41.55
C GLN A 102 27.99 74.94 41.91
N GLU A 103 27.85 74.61 43.20
CA GLU A 103 27.17 73.40 43.65
C GLU A 103 25.68 73.42 43.29
N LEU A 104 24.99 74.54 43.53
CA LEU A 104 23.59 74.71 43.13
C LEU A 104 23.40 74.59 41.62
N GLN A 105 24.32 75.11 40.81
CA GLN A 105 24.31 74.93 39.36
C GLN A 105 24.49 73.45 38.97
N LYS A 106 25.42 72.73 39.61
CA LYS A 106 25.61 71.28 39.38
C LYS A 106 24.37 70.50 39.78
N ILE A 107 23.77 70.78 40.93
CA ILE A 107 22.54 70.14 41.41
C ILE A 107 21.39 70.40 40.44
N ARG A 108 21.24 71.64 39.94
CA ARG A 108 20.23 71.98 38.94
C ARG A 108 20.42 71.21 37.64
N ILE A 109 21.65 71.14 37.12
CA ILE A 109 21.94 70.35 35.91
C ILE A 109 21.60 68.88 36.14
N VAL A 110 21.98 68.31 37.29
CA VAL A 110 21.66 66.91 37.61
C VAL A 110 20.15 66.70 37.72
N ALA A 111 19.41 67.60 38.38
CA ALA A 111 17.96 67.54 38.48
C ALA A 111 17.29 67.62 37.10
N ASP A 112 17.68 68.59 36.28
CA ASP A 112 17.16 68.75 34.91
C ASP A 112 17.47 67.49 34.06
N THR A 113 18.68 66.90 34.18
CA THR A 113 19.02 65.65 33.48
C THR A 113 18.22 64.45 33.99
N LEU A 114 17.97 64.36 35.30
CA LEU A 114 17.19 63.30 35.90
C LEU A 114 15.73 63.39 35.43
N ASP A 115 15.17 64.59 35.34
CA ASP A 115 13.83 64.83 34.84
C ASP A 115 13.72 64.42 33.36
N ILE A 116 14.68 64.81 32.52
CA ILE A 116 14.73 64.40 31.09
C ILE A 116 14.80 62.88 30.96
N VAL A 117 15.71 62.22 31.67
CA VAL A 117 15.85 60.75 31.61
C VAL A 117 14.60 60.05 32.13
N THR A 118 13.95 60.60 33.16
CA THR A 118 12.68 60.07 33.68
C THR A 118 11.56 60.18 32.67
N GLN A 119 11.45 61.31 31.97
CA GLN A 119 10.47 61.49 30.89
C GLN A 119 10.74 60.53 29.73
N GLU A 120 11.98 60.41 29.27
CA GLU A 120 12.33 59.45 28.21
C GLU A 120 12.01 58.00 28.62
N HIS A 121 12.27 57.63 29.89
CA HIS A 121 11.96 56.30 30.38
C HIS A 121 10.45 56.05 30.41
N GLN A 122 9.65 57.03 30.85
CA GLN A 122 8.19 56.94 30.83
C GLN A 122 7.65 56.81 29.40
N GLU A 123 8.21 57.54 28.43
CA GLU A 123 7.84 57.41 27.02
C GLU A 123 8.19 56.03 26.47
N LYS A 124 9.41 55.53 26.75
CA LYS A 124 9.83 54.17 26.36
C LYS A 124 8.97 53.09 27.00
N LEU A 125 8.54 53.25 28.25
CA LEU A 125 7.62 52.33 28.90
C LEU A 125 6.25 52.33 28.19
N LYS A 126 5.70 53.51 27.90
CA LYS A 126 4.42 53.63 27.18
C LYS A 126 4.48 52.99 25.80
N THR A 127 5.54 53.19 25.04
CA THR A 127 5.69 52.57 23.71
C THR A 127 5.83 51.06 23.81
N LEU A 128 6.61 50.55 24.77
CA LEU A 128 6.72 49.10 25.02
C LEU A 128 5.39 48.48 25.46
N GLU A 129 4.62 49.15 26.31
CA GLU A 129 3.28 48.71 26.72
C GLU A 129 2.31 48.67 25.54
N GLN A 130 2.33 49.69 24.67
CA GLN A 130 1.51 49.71 23.45
C GLN A 130 1.92 48.63 22.44
N ASP A 131 3.21 48.43 22.23
CA ASP A 131 3.74 47.40 21.34
C ASP A 131 3.42 45.99 21.85
N THR A 132 3.54 45.77 23.16
CA THR A 132 3.21 44.47 23.75
C THR A 132 1.70 44.22 23.73
N ALA A 133 0.87 45.23 23.98
CA ALA A 133 -0.58 45.13 23.88
C ALA A 133 -1.02 44.82 22.44
N SER A 134 -0.49 45.55 21.44
CA SER A 134 -0.82 45.33 20.04
C SER A 134 -0.38 43.94 19.56
N LYS A 135 0.84 43.49 19.90
CA LYS A 135 1.31 42.14 19.58
C LYS A 135 0.48 41.05 20.24
N ARG A 136 0.02 41.26 21.49
CA ARG A 136 -0.89 40.32 22.16
C ARG A 136 -2.23 40.25 21.44
N GLU A 137 -2.80 41.40 21.07
CA GLU A 137 -4.06 41.44 20.35
C GLU A 137 -3.97 40.75 18.97
N THR A 138 -2.88 40.96 18.23
CA THR A 138 -2.67 40.28 16.94
C THR A 138 -2.53 38.77 17.13
N LEU A 139 -1.76 38.33 18.13
CA LEU A 139 -1.59 36.90 18.43
C LEU A 139 -2.90 36.25 18.89
N GLU A 140 -3.70 36.93 19.71
CA GLU A 140 -5.01 36.43 20.15
C GLU A 140 -5.97 36.29 18.96
N LYS A 141 -5.98 37.25 18.03
CA LYS A 141 -6.75 37.16 16.79
C LYS A 141 -6.28 35.99 15.92
N GLU A 142 -4.98 35.82 15.74
CA GLU A 142 -4.42 34.70 14.96
C GLU A 142 -4.75 33.35 15.59
N ILE A 143 -4.62 33.21 16.92
CA ILE A 143 -4.98 32.00 17.66
C ILE A 143 -6.48 31.70 17.50
N ALA A 144 -7.34 32.72 17.60
CA ALA A 144 -8.78 32.56 17.44
C ALA A 144 -9.15 32.12 16.02
N LEU A 145 -8.54 32.74 15.00
CA LEU A 145 -8.73 32.35 13.59
C LEU A 145 -8.26 30.92 13.35
N LYS A 146 -7.04 30.57 13.76
CA LYS A 146 -6.50 29.21 13.58
C LYS A 146 -7.31 28.15 14.30
N ARG A 147 -7.84 28.44 15.50
CA ARG A 147 -8.74 27.53 16.21
C ARG A 147 -10.05 27.34 15.45
N LYS A 148 -10.61 28.41 14.89
CA LYS A 148 -11.83 28.32 14.07
C LYS A 148 -11.60 27.51 12.80
N ASP A 149 -10.51 27.78 12.08
CA ASP A 149 -10.15 27.06 10.85
C ASP A 149 -9.95 25.57 11.15
N TRP A 150 -9.21 25.22 12.22
CA TRP A 150 -9.04 23.83 12.64
C TRP A 150 -10.38 23.18 13.02
N GLN A 151 -11.25 23.86 13.76
CA GLN A 151 -12.58 23.31 14.07
C GLN A 151 -13.40 23.04 12.81
N GLN A 152 -13.31 23.90 11.78
CA GLN A 152 -13.96 23.68 10.49
C GLN A 152 -13.36 22.48 9.76
N GLU A 153 -12.03 22.40 9.64
CA GLU A 153 -11.34 21.27 9.02
C GLU A 153 -11.65 19.94 9.72
N GLN A 154 -11.76 19.95 11.06
CA GLN A 154 -12.10 18.76 11.83
C GLN A 154 -13.54 18.31 11.53
N LEU A 155 -14.50 19.23 11.47
CA LEU A 155 -15.89 18.90 11.11
C LEU A 155 -16.00 18.40 9.67
N GLU A 156 -15.29 19.02 8.73
CA GLU A 156 -15.21 18.58 7.33
C GLU A 156 -14.60 17.18 7.21
N TYR A 157 -13.52 16.91 7.96
CA TYR A 157 -12.91 15.60 8.00
C TYR A 157 -13.85 14.54 8.60
N GLU A 158 -14.48 14.83 9.74
CA GLU A 158 -15.42 13.91 10.40
C GLU A 158 -16.63 13.61 9.51
N THR A 159 -17.14 14.61 8.78
CA THR A 159 -18.23 14.41 7.82
C THR A 159 -17.77 13.60 6.60
N ALA A 160 -16.59 13.87 6.05
CA ALA A 160 -16.02 13.10 4.95
C ALA A 160 -15.79 11.62 5.32
N VAL A 161 -15.27 11.34 6.52
CA VAL A 161 -15.10 9.97 7.02
C VAL A 161 -16.45 9.26 7.16
N LYS A 162 -17.47 9.91 7.74
CA LYS A 162 -18.82 9.34 7.85
C LYS A 162 -19.42 9.02 6.48
N LEU A 163 -19.32 9.94 5.52
CA LEU A 163 -19.81 9.73 4.16
C LEU A 163 -19.09 8.56 3.47
N TYR A 164 -17.77 8.48 3.64
CA TYR A 164 -16.97 7.37 3.11
C TYR A 164 -17.39 6.03 3.71
N ASP A 165 -17.56 5.96 5.02
CA ASP A 165 -17.99 4.73 5.71
C ASP A 165 -19.40 4.30 5.30
N GLU A 166 -20.33 5.25 5.13
CA GLU A 166 -21.68 4.99 4.63
C GLU A 166 -21.67 4.48 3.18
N GLU A 167 -20.87 5.08 2.30
CA GLU A 167 -20.71 4.61 0.92
C GLU A 167 -20.10 3.20 0.87
N LEU A 168 -19.09 2.94 1.70
CA LEU A 168 -18.45 1.64 1.81
C LEU A 168 -19.42 0.58 2.32
N ALA A 169 -20.22 0.89 3.34
CA ALA A 169 -21.26 0.01 3.84
C ALA A 169 -22.31 -0.29 2.76
N LYS A 170 -22.79 0.72 2.03
CA LYS A 170 -23.73 0.55 0.90
C LYS A 170 -23.13 -0.28 -0.24
N LYS A 171 -21.84 -0.13 -0.53
CA LYS A 171 -21.14 -0.96 -1.53
C LYS A 171 -21.07 -2.41 -1.08
N ARG A 172 -20.66 -2.67 0.16
CA ARG A 172 -20.60 -4.04 0.73
C ARG A 172 -21.97 -4.72 0.75
N GLN A 173 -23.03 -4.00 1.16
CA GLN A 173 -24.40 -4.53 1.13
C GLN A 173 -24.84 -4.92 -0.28
N ARG A 174 -24.61 -4.05 -1.27
CA ARG A 174 -24.92 -4.36 -2.67
C ARG A 174 -24.12 -5.56 -3.20
N GLU A 175 -22.83 -5.64 -2.88
CA GLU A 175 -21.98 -6.77 -3.27
C GLU A 175 -22.45 -8.09 -2.64
N GLU A 176 -22.86 -8.06 -1.36
CA GLU A 176 -23.40 -9.22 -0.66
C GLU A 176 -24.76 -9.65 -1.26
N GLU A 177 -25.67 -8.72 -1.50
CA GLU A 177 -26.96 -8.97 -2.16
C GLU A 177 -26.77 -9.54 -3.57
N GLU A 178 -25.88 -8.94 -4.37
CA GLU A 178 -25.56 -9.43 -5.72
C GLU A 178 -24.93 -10.83 -5.68
N TYR A 179 -24.04 -11.09 -4.72
CA TYR A 179 -23.42 -12.39 -4.54
C TYR A 179 -24.45 -13.46 -4.18
N GLN A 180 -25.31 -13.18 -3.19
CA GLN A 180 -26.39 -14.10 -2.79
C GLN A 180 -27.36 -14.33 -3.94
N TYR A 181 -27.76 -13.28 -4.66
CA TYR A 181 -28.61 -13.41 -5.83
C TYR A 181 -27.98 -14.27 -6.93
N LYS A 182 -26.71 -14.04 -7.27
CA LYS A 182 -25.97 -14.85 -8.26
C LYS A 182 -25.86 -16.30 -7.82
N LEU A 183 -25.59 -16.55 -6.53
CA LEU A 183 -25.50 -17.89 -5.95
C LEU A 183 -26.85 -18.62 -6.02
N GLU A 184 -27.94 -17.98 -5.61
CA GLU A 184 -29.29 -18.53 -5.69
C GLU A 184 -29.70 -18.81 -7.13
N ASN A 185 -29.45 -17.87 -8.04
CA ASN A 185 -29.77 -18.04 -9.45
C ASN A 185 -28.97 -19.21 -10.05
N SER A 186 -27.68 -19.30 -9.77
CA SER A 186 -26.85 -20.43 -10.20
C SER A 186 -27.36 -21.75 -9.66
N ARG A 187 -27.74 -21.82 -8.37
CA ARG A 187 -28.37 -23.01 -7.77
C ARG A 187 -29.68 -23.36 -8.47
N LYS A 188 -30.57 -22.39 -8.71
CA LYS A 188 -31.84 -22.60 -9.42
C LYS A 188 -31.62 -23.13 -10.84
N ILE A 189 -30.68 -22.55 -11.58
CA ILE A 189 -30.31 -23.01 -12.94
C ILE A 189 -29.75 -24.43 -12.89
N ASN A 190 -28.84 -24.72 -11.95
CA ASN A 190 -28.25 -26.05 -11.79
C ASN A 190 -29.31 -27.10 -11.42
N THR A 191 -30.22 -26.79 -10.50
CA THR A 191 -31.33 -27.68 -10.14
C THR A 191 -32.25 -27.90 -11.33
N ASN A 192 -32.68 -26.84 -12.02
CA ASN A 192 -33.57 -26.96 -13.19
C ASN A 192 -32.92 -27.77 -14.33
N THR A 193 -31.64 -27.56 -14.60
CA THR A 193 -30.91 -28.31 -15.63
C THR A 193 -30.72 -29.78 -15.23
N TYR A 194 -30.45 -30.05 -13.96
CA TYR A 194 -30.40 -31.42 -13.43
C TYR A 194 -31.76 -32.12 -13.54
N ASP A 195 -32.83 -31.48 -13.08
CA ASP A 195 -34.18 -32.04 -13.13
C ASP A 195 -34.66 -32.25 -14.57
N SER A 196 -34.32 -31.34 -15.49
CA SER A 196 -34.58 -31.51 -16.91
C SER A 196 -33.86 -32.73 -17.48
N LYS A 197 -32.55 -32.88 -17.20
CA LYS A 197 -31.77 -34.06 -17.63
C LYS A 197 -32.31 -35.35 -17.03
N LYS A 198 -32.73 -35.33 -15.76
CA LYS A 198 -33.34 -36.47 -15.09
C LYS A 198 -34.63 -36.88 -15.81
N ARG A 199 -35.52 -35.93 -16.10
CA ARG A 199 -36.78 -36.20 -16.83
C ARG A 199 -36.54 -36.75 -18.23
N THR A 200 -35.55 -36.22 -18.96
CA THR A 200 -35.22 -36.74 -20.30
C THR A 200 -34.70 -38.16 -20.23
N LEU A 201 -33.81 -38.47 -19.29
CA LEU A 201 -33.28 -39.82 -19.08
C LEU A 201 -34.37 -40.81 -18.66
N GLU A 202 -35.26 -40.41 -17.74
CA GLU A 202 -36.40 -41.24 -17.32
C GLU A 202 -37.33 -41.56 -18.49
N ARG A 203 -37.61 -40.57 -19.35
CA ARG A 203 -38.40 -40.77 -20.57
C ARG A 203 -37.71 -41.71 -21.55
N GLU A 204 -36.43 -41.49 -21.84
CA GLU A 204 -35.65 -42.36 -22.74
C GLU A 204 -35.58 -43.81 -22.22
N LEU A 205 -35.45 -43.99 -20.91
CA LEU A 205 -35.43 -45.31 -20.28
C LEU A 205 -36.81 -45.97 -20.35
N GLN A 206 -37.89 -45.21 -20.17
CA GLN A 206 -39.26 -45.70 -20.35
C GLN A 206 -39.54 -46.09 -21.81
N GLU A 207 -39.13 -45.28 -22.78
CA GLU A 207 -39.27 -45.59 -24.21
C GLU A 207 -38.42 -46.81 -24.60
N SER A 208 -37.19 -46.92 -24.10
CA SER A 208 -36.31 -48.07 -24.33
C SER A 208 -36.87 -49.35 -23.70
N THR A 209 -37.42 -49.28 -22.49
CA THR A 209 -38.05 -50.44 -21.86
C THR A 209 -39.32 -50.86 -22.60
N GLN A 210 -40.19 -49.93 -23.00
CA GLN A 210 -41.37 -50.25 -23.81
C GLN A 210 -41.04 -50.87 -25.17
N THR A 211 -40.03 -50.36 -25.87
CA THR A 211 -39.59 -50.93 -27.15
C THR A 211 -39.02 -52.33 -26.96
N LYS A 212 -38.15 -52.53 -25.96
CA LYS A 212 -37.63 -53.85 -25.59
C LYS A 212 -38.77 -54.81 -25.26
N GLU A 213 -39.71 -54.42 -24.41
CA GLU A 213 -40.84 -55.27 -24.01
C GLU A 213 -41.66 -55.72 -25.22
N LYS A 214 -41.96 -54.81 -26.16
CA LYS A 214 -42.64 -55.17 -27.42
C LYS A 214 -41.84 -56.21 -28.22
N THR A 215 -40.53 -55.98 -28.39
CA THR A 215 -39.68 -56.94 -29.11
C THR A 215 -39.58 -58.30 -28.42
N TRP A 216 -39.59 -58.33 -27.08
CA TRP A 216 -39.59 -59.57 -26.30
C TRP A 216 -40.89 -60.33 -26.48
N VAL A 217 -42.03 -59.65 -26.38
CA VAL A 217 -43.36 -60.25 -26.62
C VAL A 217 -43.48 -60.79 -28.05
N GLU A 218 -43.00 -60.06 -29.05
CA GLU A 218 -43.00 -60.52 -30.44
C GLU A 218 -42.10 -61.76 -30.63
N ARG A 219 -40.89 -61.76 -30.06
CA ARG A 219 -39.99 -62.91 -30.10
C ARG A 219 -40.57 -64.13 -29.39
N GLU A 220 -41.13 -63.95 -28.20
CA GLU A 220 -41.76 -65.02 -27.44
C GLU A 220 -42.94 -65.60 -28.21
N LYS A 221 -43.76 -64.76 -28.86
CA LYS A 221 -44.84 -65.21 -29.74
C LYS A 221 -44.33 -66.04 -30.91
N ILE A 222 -43.27 -65.60 -31.61
CA ILE A 222 -42.68 -66.34 -32.73
C ILE A 222 -42.15 -67.70 -32.25
N ILE A 223 -41.40 -67.73 -31.15
CA ILE A 223 -40.86 -68.97 -30.57
C ILE A 223 -42.01 -69.92 -30.21
N THR A 224 -43.05 -69.42 -29.55
CA THR A 224 -44.21 -70.22 -29.15
C THR A 224 -44.96 -70.79 -30.36
N GLN A 225 -45.11 -70.01 -31.43
CA GLN A 225 -45.74 -70.44 -32.68
C GLN A 225 -44.90 -71.47 -33.44
N GLN A 226 -43.58 -71.40 -33.38
CA GLN A 226 -42.66 -72.32 -34.06
C GLN A 226 -42.40 -73.61 -33.27
N GLN A 227 -42.61 -73.59 -31.94
CA GLN A 227 -42.45 -74.74 -31.05
C GLN A 227 -43.17 -76.03 -31.51
N PRO A 228 -44.46 -76.02 -31.91
CA PRO A 228 -45.13 -77.24 -32.37
C PRO A 228 -44.54 -77.78 -33.67
N LEU A 229 -44.11 -76.90 -34.58
CA LEU A 229 -43.51 -77.27 -35.86
C LEU A 229 -42.13 -77.93 -35.65
N LEU A 230 -41.35 -77.40 -34.70
CA LEU A 230 -40.10 -78.02 -34.24
C LEU A 230 -40.36 -79.41 -33.64
N GLN A 231 -41.37 -79.55 -32.78
CA GLN A 231 -41.74 -80.84 -32.19
C GLN A 231 -42.20 -81.85 -33.26
N GLU A 232 -42.92 -81.39 -34.28
CA GLU A 232 -43.32 -82.22 -35.43
C GLU A 232 -42.08 -82.70 -36.22
N TYR A 233 -41.16 -81.79 -36.55
CA TYR A 233 -39.92 -82.16 -37.23
C TYR A 233 -39.04 -83.10 -36.41
N GLN A 234 -38.94 -82.89 -35.08
CA GLN A 234 -38.24 -83.82 -34.20
C GLN A 234 -38.86 -85.22 -34.24
N LYS A 235 -40.20 -85.32 -34.21
CA LYS A 235 -40.90 -86.62 -34.34
C LYS A 235 -40.64 -87.28 -35.69
N LYS A 236 -40.68 -86.53 -36.81
CA LYS A 236 -40.36 -87.05 -38.15
C LYS A 236 -38.92 -87.55 -38.25
N VAL A 237 -37.96 -86.79 -37.75
CA VAL A 237 -36.55 -87.19 -37.74
C VAL A 237 -36.33 -88.47 -36.95
N LEU A 238 -36.98 -88.61 -35.78
CA LEU A 238 -36.93 -89.85 -35.01
C LEU A 238 -37.59 -91.02 -35.76
N GLY A 239 -38.72 -90.77 -36.45
CA GLY A 239 -39.44 -91.77 -37.23
C GLY A 239 -38.73 -92.23 -38.50
N PHE A 240 -37.90 -91.39 -39.12
CA PHE A 240 -37.21 -91.73 -40.37
C PHE A 240 -36.37 -92.99 -40.30
N THR A 241 -35.74 -93.28 -39.14
CA THR A 241 -34.98 -94.53 -38.97
C THR A 241 -35.87 -95.75 -39.16
N ASN A 242 -37.02 -95.79 -38.49
CA ASN A 242 -38.00 -96.86 -38.62
C ASN A 242 -38.62 -96.91 -40.02
N GLU A 243 -38.96 -95.77 -40.62
CA GLU A 243 -39.52 -95.72 -41.98
C GLU A 243 -38.52 -96.27 -43.02
N ILE A 244 -37.23 -95.92 -42.90
CA ILE A 244 -36.16 -96.46 -43.75
C ILE A 244 -36.00 -97.97 -43.52
N GLU A 245 -35.99 -98.43 -42.28
CA GLU A 245 -35.90 -99.86 -41.98
C GLU A 245 -37.09 -100.65 -42.54
N GLU A 246 -38.32 -100.14 -42.41
CA GLU A 246 -39.52 -100.75 -42.99
C GLU A 246 -39.50 -100.74 -44.52
N ALA A 247 -39.07 -99.63 -45.14
CA ALA A 247 -38.93 -99.54 -46.58
C ALA A 247 -37.86 -100.53 -47.11
N ILE A 248 -36.73 -100.66 -46.42
CA ILE A 248 -35.69 -101.65 -46.74
C ILE A 248 -36.23 -103.07 -46.59
N LYS A 249 -36.98 -103.37 -45.52
CA LYS A 249 -37.62 -104.69 -45.33
C LYS A 249 -38.59 -105.01 -46.46
N LYS A 250 -39.51 -104.09 -46.78
CA LYS A 250 -40.46 -104.26 -47.89
C LYS A 250 -39.77 -104.46 -49.23
N ALA A 251 -38.78 -103.63 -49.56
CA ALA A 251 -38.01 -103.76 -50.79
C ALA A 251 -37.24 -105.09 -50.86
N ARG A 252 -36.68 -105.56 -49.73
CA ARG A 252 -36.04 -106.90 -49.64
C ARG A 252 -37.06 -108.01 -49.84
N GLU A 253 -38.22 -107.96 -49.20
CA GLU A 253 -39.28 -108.96 -49.34
C GLU A 253 -39.84 -109.01 -50.76
N GLU A 254 -40.07 -107.86 -51.39
CA GLU A 254 -40.49 -107.77 -52.80
C GLU A 254 -39.42 -108.31 -53.74
N ALA A 255 -38.15 -107.94 -53.56
CA ALA A 255 -37.05 -108.48 -54.35
C ALA A 255 -36.91 -110.01 -54.18
N ILE A 256 -37.07 -110.55 -52.96
CA ILE A 256 -37.06 -112.00 -52.70
C ILE A 256 -38.27 -112.67 -53.38
N LYS A 257 -39.47 -112.09 -53.29
CA LYS A 257 -40.67 -112.62 -53.96
C LYS A 257 -40.51 -112.62 -55.48
N GLU A 258 -40.03 -111.53 -56.06
CA GLU A 258 -39.85 -111.42 -57.51
C GLU A 258 -38.76 -112.38 -58.01
N THR A 259 -37.62 -112.46 -57.31
CA THR A 259 -36.53 -113.40 -57.67
C THR A 259 -36.93 -114.85 -57.48
N SER A 260 -37.63 -115.21 -56.41
CA SER A 260 -38.14 -116.58 -56.22
C SER A 260 -39.23 -116.95 -57.23
N GLN A 261 -40.11 -116.03 -57.61
CA GLN A 261 -41.07 -116.24 -58.69
C GLN A 261 -40.36 -116.43 -60.03
N LYS A 262 -39.38 -115.58 -60.37
CA LYS A 262 -38.56 -115.72 -61.59
C LYS A 262 -37.82 -117.05 -61.61
N ALA A 263 -37.13 -117.41 -60.52
CA ALA A 263 -36.41 -118.67 -60.41
C ALA A 263 -37.35 -119.89 -60.50
N LYS A 264 -38.55 -119.81 -59.92
CA LYS A 264 -39.56 -120.87 -60.04
C LYS A 264 -40.07 -121.00 -61.47
N ILE A 265 -40.37 -119.89 -62.15
CA ILE A 265 -40.79 -119.89 -63.56
C ILE A 265 -39.66 -120.47 -64.43
N GLU A 266 -38.40 -120.09 -64.21
CA GLU A 266 -37.24 -120.63 -64.93
C GLU A 266 -37.05 -122.13 -64.65
N ALA A 267 -37.20 -122.58 -63.41
CA ALA A 267 -37.13 -123.99 -63.06
C ALA A 267 -38.27 -124.81 -63.68
N ASP A 268 -39.51 -124.32 -63.59
CA ASP A 268 -40.70 -124.95 -64.18
C ASP A 268 -40.57 -125.03 -65.72
N LEU A 269 -40.00 -123.99 -66.37
CA LEU A 269 -39.68 -124.00 -67.80
C LEU A 269 -38.58 -125.01 -68.13
N ALA A 270 -37.49 -125.04 -67.37
CA ALA A 270 -36.40 -125.99 -67.58
C ALA A 270 -36.83 -127.44 -67.38
N GLU A 271 -37.70 -127.71 -66.39
CA GLU A 271 -38.30 -129.02 -66.15
C GLU A 271 -39.21 -129.44 -67.32
N LYS A 272 -40.07 -128.53 -67.81
CA LYS A 272 -40.88 -128.78 -69.00
C LYS A 272 -40.06 -129.00 -70.27
N ASP A 273 -38.99 -128.24 -70.47
CA ASP A 273 -38.07 -128.43 -71.58
C ASP A 273 -37.39 -129.79 -71.50
N TRP A 274 -36.99 -130.22 -70.29
CA TRP A 274 -36.42 -131.56 -70.06
C TRP A 274 -37.44 -132.68 -70.30
N GLU A 275 -38.68 -132.54 -69.81
CA GLU A 275 -39.77 -133.50 -70.07
C GLU A 275 -40.09 -133.62 -71.56
N SER A 276 -40.19 -132.49 -72.27
CA SER A 276 -40.37 -132.44 -73.73
C SER A 276 -39.23 -133.13 -74.46
N MET A 277 -37.98 -132.85 -74.05
CA MET A 277 -36.80 -133.49 -74.63
C MET A 277 -36.79 -134.99 -74.37
N LYS A 278 -37.13 -135.42 -73.15
CA LYS A 278 -37.27 -136.83 -72.77
C LYS A 278 -38.34 -137.52 -73.62
N GLN A 279 -39.53 -136.94 -73.74
CA GLN A 279 -40.60 -137.47 -74.59
C GLN A 279 -40.16 -137.57 -76.06
N SER A 280 -39.44 -136.57 -76.58
CA SER A 280 -38.87 -136.61 -77.93
C SER A 280 -37.89 -137.78 -78.11
N TYR A 281 -36.98 -137.97 -77.16
CA TYR A 281 -36.05 -139.10 -77.16
C TYR A 281 -36.78 -140.43 -77.02
N GLU A 282 -37.83 -140.51 -76.20
CA GLU A 282 -38.62 -141.72 -75.98
C GLU A 282 -39.42 -142.10 -77.24
N ILE A 283 -40.04 -141.14 -77.92
CA ILE A 283 -40.65 -141.35 -79.25
C ILE A 283 -39.59 -141.80 -80.27
N LYS A 284 -38.38 -141.23 -80.21
CA LYS A 284 -37.30 -141.62 -81.12
C LYS A 284 -36.81 -143.05 -80.85
N ILE A 285 -36.70 -143.45 -79.59
CA ILE A 285 -36.40 -144.83 -79.18
C ILE A 285 -37.51 -145.76 -79.68
N GLN A 286 -38.79 -145.44 -79.43
CA GLN A 286 -39.92 -146.25 -79.93
C GLN A 286 -39.88 -146.40 -81.45
N SER A 287 -39.57 -145.33 -82.20
CA SER A 287 -39.44 -145.39 -83.66
C SER A 287 -38.28 -146.28 -84.13
N LEU A 288 -37.17 -146.29 -83.36
CA LEU A 288 -36.00 -147.13 -83.64
C LEU A 288 -36.28 -148.58 -83.27
N GLU A 289 -36.96 -148.84 -82.16
CA GLU A 289 -37.42 -150.17 -81.75
C GLU A 289 -38.41 -150.75 -82.76
N GLU A 290 -39.38 -149.97 -83.24
CA GLU A 290 -40.27 -150.39 -84.33
C GLU A 290 -39.50 -150.68 -85.62
N ASN A 291 -38.50 -149.86 -85.96
CA ASN A 291 -37.63 -150.13 -87.11
C ASN A 291 -36.81 -151.42 -86.93
N ILE A 292 -36.23 -151.64 -85.75
CA ILE A 292 -35.51 -152.89 -85.41
C ILE A 292 -36.46 -154.08 -85.52
N LYS A 293 -37.70 -153.96 -85.04
CA LYS A 293 -38.70 -155.03 -85.13
C LYS A 293 -39.08 -155.33 -86.58
N LYS A 294 -39.31 -154.30 -87.41
CA LYS A 294 -39.52 -154.48 -88.86
C LYS A 294 -38.31 -155.11 -89.55
N GLN A 295 -37.10 -154.72 -89.18
CA GLN A 295 -35.87 -155.31 -89.71
C GLN A 295 -35.71 -156.78 -89.26
N LEU A 296 -36.06 -157.12 -88.02
CA LEU A 296 -36.09 -158.50 -87.53
C LEU A 296 -37.12 -159.34 -88.29
N GLU A 297 -38.33 -158.83 -88.49
CA GLU A 297 -39.37 -159.48 -89.31
C GLU A 297 -38.91 -159.67 -90.76
N GLN A 298 -38.19 -158.69 -91.33
CA GLN A 298 -37.59 -158.83 -92.66
C GLN A 298 -36.47 -159.87 -92.68
N ILE A 299 -35.59 -159.91 -91.67
CA ILE A 299 -34.53 -160.93 -91.56
C ILE A 299 -35.14 -162.32 -91.41
N GLU A 300 -36.21 -162.47 -90.63
CA GLU A 300 -36.93 -163.73 -90.47
C GLU A 300 -37.64 -164.13 -91.77
N GLY A 301 -38.24 -163.17 -92.48
CA GLY A 301 -38.78 -163.35 -93.82
C GLY A 301 -37.73 -163.78 -94.85
N ILE A 302 -36.54 -163.17 -94.84
CA ILE A 302 -35.43 -163.55 -95.72
C ILE A 302 -34.87 -164.92 -95.31
N SER A 303 -34.77 -165.22 -94.01
CA SER A 303 -34.31 -166.51 -93.50
C SER A 303 -35.25 -167.65 -93.90
N THR A 304 -36.56 -167.44 -93.80
CA THR A 304 -37.57 -168.39 -94.26
C THR A 304 -37.52 -168.56 -95.78
N GLN A 305 -37.41 -167.48 -96.55
CA GLN A 305 -37.19 -167.54 -98.00
C GLN A 305 -35.90 -168.30 -98.35
N LEU A 306 -34.83 -168.13 -97.60
CA LEU A 306 -33.55 -168.81 -97.80
C LEU A 306 -33.63 -170.31 -97.43
N GLN A 307 -34.35 -170.68 -96.37
CA GLN A 307 -34.68 -172.08 -96.07
C GLN A 307 -35.55 -172.70 -97.17
N THR A 308 -36.50 -171.95 -97.71
CA THR A 308 -37.37 -172.40 -98.81
C THR A 308 -36.55 -172.57 -100.09
N ALA A 309 -35.65 -171.64 -100.40
CA ALA A 309 -34.74 -171.71 -101.52
C ALA A 309 -33.73 -172.86 -101.37
N LEU A 310 -33.23 -173.14 -100.16
CA LEU A 310 -32.39 -174.31 -99.87
C LEU A 310 -33.15 -175.62 -100.07
N LYS A 311 -34.41 -175.70 -99.64
CA LYS A 311 -35.28 -176.86 -99.92
C LYS A 311 -35.54 -177.02 -101.42
N GLN A 312 -35.85 -175.94 -102.13
CA GLN A 312 -36.07 -175.96 -103.57
C GLN A 312 -34.80 -176.31 -104.36
N ALA A 313 -33.62 -175.89 -103.90
CA ALA A 313 -32.33 -176.28 -104.47
C ALA A 313 -31.99 -177.77 -104.19
N GLN A 314 -32.35 -178.31 -103.01
CA GLN A 314 -32.23 -179.74 -102.71
C GLN A 314 -33.21 -180.59 -103.55
N ASP A 315 -34.46 -180.16 -103.71
CA ASP A 315 -35.45 -180.88 -104.54
C ASP A 315 -35.11 -180.83 -106.04
N LEU A 316 -34.46 -179.75 -106.52
CA LEU A 316 -33.98 -179.63 -107.88
C LEU A 316 -32.74 -180.51 -108.14
N ALA A 317 -31.86 -180.68 -107.13
CA ALA A 317 -30.73 -181.60 -107.20
C ALA A 317 -31.16 -183.08 -107.18
N LEU A 318 -32.23 -183.42 -106.44
CA LEU A 318 -32.79 -184.78 -106.37
C LEU A 318 -33.51 -185.21 -107.66
N ARG A 319 -34.09 -184.28 -108.42
CA ARG A 319 -34.73 -184.58 -109.72
C ARG A 319 -33.75 -184.68 -110.89
N ALA A 320 -32.49 -184.29 -110.73
CA ALA A 320 -31.48 -184.29 -111.80
C ALA A 320 -30.60 -185.56 -111.86
N PHE A 321 -30.76 -186.55 -110.95
CA PHE A 321 -29.80 -187.66 -110.80
C PHE A 321 -30.27 -189.09 -111.17
N ASN A 322 -31.46 -189.29 -111.75
CA ASN A 322 -31.88 -190.58 -112.36
C ASN A 322 -32.87 -190.26 -113.51
N GLY A 323 -32.72 -190.54 -114.81
CA GLY A 323 -31.87 -191.41 -115.62
C GLY A 323 -32.74 -192.03 -116.75
N SER A 324 -32.42 -191.77 -118.04
CA SER A 324 -32.81 -192.63 -119.21
C SER A 324 -32.20 -194.05 -119.08
N PRO A 325 -32.51 -195.10 -119.87
CA PRO A 325 -33.53 -195.35 -120.92
C PRO A 325 -34.37 -196.65 -120.71
N LYS A 326 -35.30 -196.92 -121.65
CA LYS A 326 -36.30 -198.01 -121.73
C LYS A 326 -37.55 -197.89 -120.85
#